data_AF-A0A3D5D1H8-F1
#
_entry.id   AF-A0A3D5D1H8-F1
#
_cell.length_a   1.000
_cell.length_b   1.000
_cell.length_c   1.000
_cell.angle_alpha   90.00
_cell.angle_beta   90.00
_cell.angle_gamma   90.00
#
_symmetry.space_group_name_H-M   'P 1'
#
loop_
_entity.id
_entity.type
_entity.pdbx_description
1 polymer ?
#
loop_
_entity_poly.entity_id
_entity_poly.type
_entity_poly.pdbx_seq_one_letter_code
_entity_poly.pdbx_strand_id
1 'polypeptide(L)'
;LRNLRRFAKPDLRHEFPLCSQLFNEFSQPHLLYLAAIFHDIAKGRGGDHSQLGTIDARRFCQKLGLAKADTELVAWLVEAHLKLSSTAQKSDLSDPDVIEAFAQMVGSEYRLTALYLLTVADIRGTSPNVWNAWKAKLLESLFLQTRRVLQQSLNTEAQLSLRKQEVLQKLSSFNLKEASVQPLLQAFGSGYFSRFESDEIAWQSRLLIPHLRAEKPIVRARLSPKGDGIQVMIYSRDQKEIFARICHFFDSMQYNIVQAKIYTTAHGYALDNFIVLEPDTRQISYNGLLKHIEQGLNDQLLSAQAMPDPIRGRVSRQVKHMPIPTQVNLRPVDAHPAPGQVAFQQLDVIANDRPGLLASMALVFLNHGIELHNAKINTLGNRVEDSFLISACHGQTIDDAQTAALTQALSEL
;
A
#
# COMPACT_ATOMS: atom_id res chain seq x y z
N LEU A 1 12.96 -13.34 17.93
CA LEU A 1 14.08 -14.33 18.01
C LEU A 1 13.98 -15.55 17.07
N ARG A 2 13.03 -16.50 17.24
CA ARG A 2 13.03 -17.81 16.51
C ARG A 2 13.16 -17.68 14.99
N ASN A 3 12.53 -16.68 14.37
CA ASN A 3 12.53 -16.48 12.93
C ASN A 3 13.88 -16.01 12.37
N LEU A 4 14.62 -15.12 13.05
CA LEU A 4 16.00 -14.77 12.67
C LEU A 4 16.89 -16.03 12.62
N ARG A 5 16.73 -16.95 13.59
CA ARG A 5 17.43 -18.25 13.59
C ARG A 5 17.01 -19.19 12.45
N ARG A 6 15.93 -18.93 11.71
CA ARG A 6 15.57 -19.68 10.49
C ARG A 6 16.37 -19.19 9.28
N PHE A 7 16.59 -17.88 9.15
CA PHE A 7 17.35 -17.30 8.04
C PHE A 7 18.80 -17.83 8.00
N ALA A 8 19.38 -18.10 9.18
CA ALA A 8 20.69 -18.71 9.38
C ALA A 8 20.78 -20.22 9.04
N LYS A 9 19.67 -20.91 8.77
CA LYS A 9 19.67 -22.38 8.51
C LYS A 9 19.59 -22.69 7.02
N PRO A 10 20.58 -23.41 6.44
CA PRO A 10 20.56 -23.80 5.02
C PRO A 10 19.27 -24.54 4.63
N ASP A 11 18.84 -25.50 5.45
CA ASP A 11 17.64 -26.33 5.22
C ASP A 11 16.35 -25.50 5.06
N LEU A 12 16.29 -24.32 5.69
CA LEU A 12 15.12 -23.43 5.69
C LEU A 12 15.25 -22.26 4.69
N ARG A 13 16.33 -22.21 3.89
CA ARG A 13 16.54 -21.17 2.86
C ARG A 13 15.36 -21.07 1.88
N HIS A 14 14.69 -22.20 1.60
CA HIS A 14 13.54 -22.25 0.70
C HIS A 14 12.32 -21.46 1.20
N GLU A 15 12.19 -21.21 2.51
CA GLU A 15 11.06 -20.46 3.05
C GLU A 15 11.18 -18.95 2.78
N PHE A 16 12.39 -18.39 2.90
CA PHE A 16 12.65 -16.97 2.71
C PHE A 16 14.01 -16.76 2.02
N PRO A 17 14.14 -17.03 0.71
CA PRO A 17 15.42 -17.01 0.01
C PRO A 17 16.18 -15.68 0.18
N LEU A 18 15.50 -14.54 0.02
CA LEU A 18 16.09 -13.21 0.18
C LEU A 18 16.53 -12.94 1.63
N CYS A 19 15.72 -13.29 2.64
CA CYS A 19 16.11 -13.08 4.05
C CYS A 19 17.27 -14.00 4.43
N SER A 20 17.29 -15.24 3.94
CA SER A 20 18.40 -16.17 4.14
C SER A 20 19.67 -15.72 3.41
N GLN A 21 19.58 -15.14 2.22
CA GLN A 21 20.75 -14.53 1.56
C GLN A 21 21.29 -13.37 2.41
N LEU A 22 20.46 -12.35 2.63
CA LEU A 22 20.83 -11.13 3.36
C LEU A 22 21.38 -11.42 4.76
N PHE A 23 20.82 -12.40 5.49
CA PHE A 23 21.31 -12.77 6.83
C PHE A 23 22.69 -13.44 6.80
N ASN A 24 23.04 -14.19 5.74
CA ASN A 24 24.37 -14.78 5.58
C ASN A 24 25.41 -13.73 5.10
N GLU A 25 24.97 -12.69 4.39
CA GLU A 25 25.79 -11.56 3.96
C GLU A 25 25.98 -10.50 5.08
N PHE A 26 25.15 -10.52 6.12
CA PHE A 26 25.17 -9.54 7.20
C PHE A 26 26.30 -9.78 8.22
N SER A 27 27.23 -8.83 8.32
CA SER A 27 28.48 -8.97 9.09
C SER A 27 28.33 -9.18 10.60
N GLN A 28 27.29 -8.66 11.24
CA GLN A 28 27.12 -8.69 12.71
C GLN A 28 25.73 -9.22 13.13
N PRO A 29 25.35 -10.49 12.86
CA PRO A 29 24.00 -10.99 13.13
C PRO A 29 23.60 -10.99 14.61
N HIS A 30 24.57 -10.88 15.53
CA HIS A 30 24.33 -10.73 16.96
C HIS A 30 23.58 -9.42 17.30
N LEU A 31 23.77 -8.35 16.53
CA LEU A 31 23.05 -7.08 16.71
C LEU A 31 21.57 -7.23 16.34
N LEU A 32 21.23 -8.05 15.33
CA LEU A 32 19.85 -8.39 14.99
C LEU A 32 19.17 -9.18 16.11
N TYR A 33 19.90 -10.10 16.76
CA TYR A 33 19.37 -10.83 17.92
C TYR A 33 19.14 -9.93 19.14
N LEU A 34 19.99 -8.93 19.38
CA LEU A 34 19.78 -7.92 20.43
C LEU A 34 18.57 -7.04 20.11
N ALA A 35 18.47 -6.47 18.91
CA ALA A 35 17.30 -5.69 18.50
C ALA A 35 15.99 -6.50 18.62
N ALA A 36 16.00 -7.78 18.22
CA ALA A 36 14.87 -8.70 18.35
C ALA A 36 14.59 -9.21 19.78
N ILE A 37 15.36 -8.79 20.79
CA ILE A 37 15.01 -8.88 22.22
C ILE A 37 14.39 -7.56 22.69
N PHE A 38 14.92 -6.42 22.23
CA PHE A 38 14.57 -5.10 22.77
C PHE A 38 13.41 -4.37 22.06
N HIS A 39 13.06 -4.69 20.81
CA HIS A 39 12.00 -3.99 20.02
C HIS A 39 10.71 -3.73 20.81
N ASP A 40 10.20 -4.77 21.50
CA ASP A 40 8.94 -4.74 22.24
C ASP A 40 9.08 -4.50 23.75
N ILE A 41 10.30 -4.30 24.28
CA ILE A 41 10.60 -4.41 25.73
C ILE A 41 9.85 -3.41 26.62
N ALA A 42 9.34 -2.33 26.03
CA ALA A 42 8.59 -1.28 26.72
C ALA A 42 7.09 -1.23 26.38
N LYS A 43 6.54 -2.24 25.68
CA LYS A 43 5.08 -2.37 25.53
C LYS A 43 4.40 -2.45 26.90
N GLY A 44 3.26 -1.76 27.03
CA GLY A 44 2.51 -1.65 28.29
C GLY A 44 3.01 -0.61 29.30
N ARG A 45 4.14 0.08 29.05
CA ARG A 45 4.67 1.10 29.98
C ARG A 45 4.06 2.51 29.86
N GLY A 46 3.17 2.71 28.87
CA GLY A 46 2.66 4.03 28.47
C GLY A 46 3.63 4.79 27.56
N GLY A 47 3.11 5.76 26.79
CA GLY A 47 3.89 6.48 25.77
C GLY A 47 4.30 5.61 24.57
N ASP A 48 5.26 6.09 23.77
CA ASP A 48 5.81 5.33 22.65
C ASP A 48 6.82 4.28 23.15
N HIS A 49 6.38 3.02 23.13
CA HIS A 49 7.18 1.85 23.46
C HIS A 49 8.47 1.73 22.62
N SER A 50 8.50 2.25 21.39
CA SER A 50 9.69 2.24 20.53
C SER A 50 10.78 3.14 21.14
N GLN A 51 10.42 4.39 21.47
CA GLN A 51 11.32 5.38 22.08
C GLN A 51 11.82 4.91 23.47
N LEU A 52 10.93 4.35 24.29
CA LEU A 52 11.30 3.80 25.60
C LEU A 52 12.22 2.57 25.46
N GLY A 53 11.93 1.68 24.51
CA GLY A 53 12.77 0.52 24.20
C GLY A 53 14.17 0.92 23.72
N THR A 54 14.29 1.98 22.93
CA THR A 54 15.55 2.54 22.44
C THR A 54 16.46 3.01 23.57
N ILE A 55 15.89 3.56 24.66
CA ILE A 55 16.65 3.96 25.86
C ILE A 55 17.20 2.73 26.60
N ASP A 56 16.36 1.72 26.82
CA ASP A 56 16.77 0.46 27.48
C ASP A 56 17.82 -0.30 26.65
N ALA A 57 17.62 -0.38 25.34
CA ALA A 57 18.54 -1.04 24.39
C ALA A 57 19.92 -0.37 24.39
N ARG A 58 19.97 0.97 24.22
CA ARG A 58 21.21 1.75 24.25
C ARG A 58 21.97 1.54 25.57
N ARG A 59 21.26 1.61 26.71
CA ARG A 59 21.82 1.39 28.05
C ARG A 59 22.36 -0.04 28.23
N PHE A 60 21.69 -1.05 27.67
CA PHE A 60 22.14 -2.44 27.73
C PHE A 60 23.39 -2.68 26.88
N CYS A 61 23.40 -2.21 25.63
CA CYS A 61 24.55 -2.31 24.72
C CYS A 61 25.80 -1.63 25.29
N GLN A 62 25.65 -0.46 25.93
CA GLN A 62 26.74 0.21 26.66
C GLN A 62 27.28 -0.64 27.82
N LYS A 63 26.41 -1.25 28.64
CA LYS A 63 26.81 -2.15 29.73
C LYS A 63 27.48 -3.44 29.25
N LEU A 64 27.17 -3.89 28.02
CA LEU A 64 27.79 -5.04 27.38
C LEU A 64 29.17 -4.72 26.78
N GLY A 65 29.58 -3.44 26.74
CA GLY A 65 30.85 -3.00 26.16
C GLY A 65 30.88 -3.00 24.63
N LEU A 66 29.71 -2.96 23.98
CA LEU A 66 29.63 -2.87 22.51
C LEU A 66 30.19 -1.55 21.98
N ALA A 67 30.67 -1.56 20.73
CA ALA A 67 31.12 -0.34 20.06
C ALA A 67 29.98 0.68 19.95
N LYS A 68 30.34 1.97 19.83
CA LYS A 68 29.35 3.06 19.72
C LYS A 68 28.46 2.88 18.48
N ALA A 69 29.02 2.47 17.34
CA ALA A 69 28.27 2.22 16.12
C ALA A 69 27.24 1.08 16.30
N ASP A 70 27.69 -0.06 16.83
CA ASP A 70 26.84 -1.23 17.13
C ASP A 70 25.70 -0.88 18.09
N THR A 71 26.02 -0.11 19.14
CA THR A 71 25.06 0.38 20.13
C THR A 71 23.98 1.26 19.50
N GLU A 72 24.38 2.23 18.68
CA GLU A 72 23.42 3.11 17.99
C GLU A 72 22.65 2.40 16.87
N LEU A 73 23.19 1.34 16.26
CA LEU A 73 22.44 0.48 15.35
C LEU A 73 21.33 -0.28 16.08
N VAL A 74 21.63 -0.93 17.21
CA VAL A 74 20.62 -1.67 17.99
C VAL A 74 19.56 -0.71 18.54
N ALA A 75 19.98 0.46 19.04
CA ALA A 75 19.06 1.49 19.52
C ALA A 75 18.14 2.03 18.41
N TRP A 76 18.69 2.31 17.22
CA TRP A 76 17.90 2.74 16.04
C TRP A 76 16.99 1.65 15.51
N LEU A 77 17.41 0.38 15.50
CA LEU A 77 16.56 -0.75 15.07
C LEU A 77 15.33 -0.92 15.96
N VAL A 78 15.48 -0.69 17.27
CA VAL A 78 14.35 -0.69 18.23
C VAL A 78 13.44 0.52 18.01
N GLU A 79 14.00 1.69 17.69
CA GLU A 79 13.23 2.90 17.39
C GLU A 79 12.43 2.78 16.08
N ALA A 80 13.04 2.13 15.08
CA ALA A 80 12.54 2.06 13.71
C ALA A 80 11.73 0.79 13.39
N HIS A 81 11.57 -0.15 14.33
CA HIS A 81 11.04 -1.50 14.01
C HIS A 81 9.67 -1.50 13.33
N LEU A 82 8.80 -0.54 13.63
CA LEU A 82 7.48 -0.38 12.97
C LEU A 82 7.52 0.42 11.66
N LYS A 83 8.62 1.09 11.32
CA LYS A 83 8.66 2.03 10.18
C LYS A 83 8.52 1.30 8.84
N LEU A 84 9.29 0.23 8.61
CA LEU A 84 9.26 -0.52 7.34
C LEU A 84 7.90 -1.20 7.13
N SER A 85 7.33 -1.81 8.18
CA SER A 85 6.01 -2.42 8.12
C SER A 85 4.89 -1.39 7.94
N SER A 86 4.98 -0.22 8.58
CA SER A 86 4.01 0.87 8.41
C SER A 86 4.07 1.47 7.00
N THR A 87 5.25 1.86 6.49
CA THR A 87 5.38 2.44 5.14
C THR A 87 4.94 1.45 4.07
N ALA A 88 5.34 0.17 4.16
CA ALA A 88 4.94 -0.85 3.18
C ALA A 88 3.42 -1.10 3.12
N GLN A 89 2.70 -0.90 4.23
CA GLN A 89 1.26 -1.13 4.32
C GLN A 89 0.42 0.13 4.09
N LYS A 90 0.84 1.31 4.57
CA LYS A 90 0.01 2.54 4.62
C LYS A 90 0.33 3.59 3.54
N SER A 91 1.52 3.54 2.94
CA SER A 91 1.95 4.47 1.88
C SER A 91 1.82 3.83 0.49
N ASP A 92 1.79 4.63 -0.58
CA ASP A 92 1.90 4.09 -1.93
C ASP A 92 3.36 3.78 -2.28
N LEU A 93 3.63 2.61 -2.86
CA LEU A 93 4.99 2.16 -3.17
C LEU A 93 5.39 2.38 -4.63
N SER A 94 4.47 2.89 -5.46
CA SER A 94 4.78 3.50 -6.75
C SER A 94 5.39 4.89 -6.58
N ASP A 95 5.03 5.60 -5.52
CA ASP A 95 5.37 7.00 -5.35
C ASP A 95 6.88 7.18 -5.09
N PRO A 96 7.63 7.84 -6.00
CA PRO A 96 9.08 8.01 -5.84
C PRO A 96 9.47 8.78 -4.58
N ASP A 97 8.64 9.73 -4.14
CA ASP A 97 8.90 10.58 -2.99
C ASP A 97 8.75 9.80 -1.68
N VAL A 98 7.82 8.84 -1.62
CA VAL A 98 7.73 7.86 -0.51
C VAL A 98 8.97 6.98 -0.43
N ILE A 99 9.50 6.52 -1.56
CA ILE A 99 10.72 5.69 -1.59
C ILE A 99 11.95 6.54 -1.21
N GLU A 100 12.04 7.78 -1.68
CA GLU A 100 13.15 8.69 -1.35
C GLU A 100 13.14 9.07 0.14
N ALA A 101 12.00 9.50 0.70
CA ALA A 101 11.87 9.83 2.12
C ALA A 101 12.20 8.62 3.03
N PHE A 102 11.81 7.41 2.63
CA PHE A 102 12.17 6.20 3.35
C PHE A 102 13.68 5.87 3.22
N ALA A 103 14.29 6.10 2.05
CA ALA A 103 15.73 5.96 1.86
C ALA A 103 16.53 6.96 2.72
N GLN A 104 16.11 8.23 2.76
CA GLN A 104 16.71 9.27 3.61
C GLN A 104 16.62 8.91 5.10
N MET A 105 15.47 8.41 5.57
CA MET A 105 15.27 7.99 6.96
C MET A 105 16.17 6.81 7.38
N VAL A 106 16.37 5.85 6.47
CA VAL A 106 17.20 4.66 6.73
C VAL A 106 18.70 4.96 6.57
N GLY A 107 19.08 5.79 5.59
CA GLY A 107 20.41 6.36 5.40
C GLY A 107 21.52 5.39 4.90
N SER A 108 21.34 4.07 4.96
CA SER A 108 22.30 3.11 4.40
C SER A 108 21.70 1.73 4.12
N GLU A 109 22.25 1.01 3.13
CA GLU A 109 21.84 -0.36 2.81
C GLU A 109 22.03 -1.34 3.99
N TYR A 110 23.03 -1.09 4.84
CA TYR A 110 23.27 -1.88 6.05
C TYR A 110 22.13 -1.74 7.06
N ARG A 111 21.68 -0.51 7.32
CA ARG A 111 20.49 -0.24 8.15
C ARG A 111 19.21 -0.80 7.51
N LEU A 112 19.06 -0.65 6.20
CA LEU A 112 17.92 -1.18 5.44
C LEU A 112 17.81 -2.70 5.58
N THR A 113 18.92 -3.40 5.39
CA THR A 113 19.03 -4.86 5.51
C THR A 113 18.72 -5.32 6.92
N ALA A 114 19.28 -4.65 7.93
CA ALA A 114 19.03 -4.96 9.33
C ALA A 114 17.55 -4.77 9.72
N LEU A 115 16.93 -3.65 9.28
CA LEU A 115 15.53 -3.35 9.55
C LEU A 115 14.59 -4.33 8.82
N TYR A 116 14.88 -4.69 7.57
CA TYR A 116 14.11 -5.68 6.82
C TYR A 116 14.15 -7.06 7.47
N LEU A 117 15.33 -7.56 7.84
CA LEU A 117 15.50 -8.84 8.53
C LEU A 117 14.78 -8.86 9.88
N LEU A 118 14.83 -7.77 10.65
CA LEU A 118 14.08 -7.62 11.90
C LEU A 118 12.56 -7.64 11.65
N THR A 119 12.07 -6.83 10.71
CA THR A 119 10.64 -6.69 10.39
C THR A 119 10.02 -8.00 9.92
N VAL A 120 10.67 -8.73 9.01
CA VAL A 120 10.17 -10.04 8.52
C VAL A 120 10.20 -11.08 9.64
N ALA A 121 11.18 -11.04 10.55
CA ALA A 121 11.25 -11.96 11.68
C ALA A 121 10.21 -11.66 12.78
N ASP A 122 9.86 -10.39 12.97
CA ASP A 122 8.85 -9.89 13.92
C ASP A 122 7.43 -10.20 13.45
N ILE A 123 7.02 -9.78 12.25
CA ILE A 123 5.65 -10.00 11.76
C ILE A 123 5.32 -11.50 11.75
N ARG A 124 6.26 -12.35 11.32
CA ARG A 124 6.16 -13.83 11.36
C ARG A 124 6.23 -14.43 12.77
N GLY A 125 6.47 -13.62 13.80
CA GLY A 125 6.43 -13.97 15.21
C GLY A 125 5.08 -13.67 15.87
N THR A 126 4.25 -12.80 15.28
CA THR A 126 2.98 -12.33 15.86
C THR A 126 1.86 -13.39 15.76
N SER A 127 1.39 -13.67 14.54
CA SER A 127 0.28 -14.60 14.27
C SER A 127 0.35 -15.11 12.82
N PRO A 128 0.03 -16.40 12.55
CA PRO A 128 -0.01 -16.94 11.19
C PRO A 128 -0.88 -16.10 10.23
N ASN A 129 -2.03 -15.62 10.72
CA ASN A 129 -3.02 -14.89 9.91
C ASN A 129 -2.57 -13.48 9.52
N VAL A 130 -1.48 -12.97 10.09
CA VAL A 130 -0.93 -11.63 9.78
C VAL A 130 0.07 -11.68 8.63
N TRP A 131 0.65 -12.85 8.33
CA TRP A 131 1.64 -13.04 7.27
C TRP A 131 1.05 -13.78 6.06
N ASN A 132 0.83 -13.06 4.95
CA ASN A 132 0.48 -13.61 3.63
C ASN A 132 1.49 -13.16 2.56
N ALA A 133 1.46 -13.74 1.35
CA ALA A 133 2.48 -13.41 0.35
C ALA A 133 2.32 -11.99 -0.21
N TRP A 134 1.10 -11.44 -0.22
CA TRP A 134 0.85 -10.00 -0.50
C TRP A 134 1.65 -9.09 0.44
N LYS A 135 1.55 -9.26 1.76
CA LYS A 135 2.33 -8.49 2.75
C LYS A 135 3.83 -8.75 2.62
N ALA A 136 4.25 -10.00 2.38
CA ALA A 136 5.65 -10.31 2.08
C ALA A 136 6.18 -9.50 0.89
N LYS A 137 5.38 -9.39 -0.18
CA LYS A 137 5.74 -8.66 -1.41
C LYS A 137 5.70 -7.15 -1.25
N LEU A 138 4.85 -6.59 -0.40
CA LEU A 138 4.92 -5.16 -0.05
C LEU A 138 6.24 -4.82 0.67
N LEU A 139 6.64 -5.63 1.65
CA LEU A 139 7.91 -5.46 2.38
C LEU A 139 9.14 -5.62 1.46
N GLU A 140 9.12 -6.65 0.60
CA GLU A 140 10.16 -6.92 -0.40
C GLU A 140 10.24 -5.80 -1.46
N SER A 141 9.09 -5.28 -1.93
CA SER A 141 9.03 -4.19 -2.91
C SER A 141 9.54 -2.87 -2.34
N LEU A 142 9.25 -2.55 -1.07
CA LEU A 142 9.85 -1.39 -0.40
C LEU A 142 11.36 -1.59 -0.25
N PHE A 143 11.81 -2.73 0.28
CA PHE A 143 13.24 -3.04 0.43
C PHE A 143 14.03 -2.90 -0.88
N LEU A 144 13.56 -3.51 -1.98
CA LEU A 144 14.26 -3.49 -3.26
C LEU A 144 14.31 -2.09 -3.90
N GLN A 145 13.23 -1.32 -3.81
CA GLN A 145 13.20 0.05 -4.34
C GLN A 145 14.08 0.99 -3.51
N THR A 146 13.96 0.97 -2.18
CA THR A 146 14.84 1.76 -1.29
C THR A 146 16.31 1.42 -1.49
N ARG A 147 16.64 0.13 -1.66
CA ARG A 147 18.02 -0.29 -1.95
C ARG A 147 18.53 0.31 -3.26
N ARG A 148 17.72 0.29 -4.34
CA ARG A 148 18.10 0.91 -5.63
C ARG A 148 18.36 2.41 -5.47
N VAL A 149 17.50 3.12 -4.76
CA VAL A 149 17.68 4.56 -4.45
C VAL A 149 18.97 4.81 -3.68
N LEU A 150 19.26 4.03 -2.63
CA LEU A 150 20.50 4.16 -1.84
C LEU A 150 21.77 3.82 -2.63
N GLN A 151 21.72 2.82 -3.52
CA GLN A 151 22.88 2.40 -4.32
C GLN A 151 23.18 3.33 -5.50
N GLN A 152 22.14 3.97 -6.06
CA GLN A 152 22.25 4.82 -7.25
C GLN A 152 22.09 6.32 -6.95
N SER A 153 21.89 6.70 -5.68
CA SER A 153 21.64 8.07 -5.21
C SER A 153 20.56 8.81 -6.01
N LEU A 154 19.45 8.11 -6.30
CA LEU A 154 18.39 8.62 -7.17
C LEU A 154 17.47 9.59 -6.41
N ASN A 155 17.29 10.79 -6.95
CA ASN A 155 16.14 11.63 -6.58
C ASN A 155 14.87 11.18 -7.34
N THR A 156 13.70 11.69 -6.94
CA THR A 156 12.42 11.46 -7.62
C THR A 156 12.45 11.68 -9.15
N GLU A 157 13.12 12.72 -9.65
CA GLU A 157 13.22 12.96 -11.11
C GLU A 157 14.00 11.86 -11.83
N ALA A 158 15.11 11.39 -11.26
CA ALA A 158 15.90 10.28 -11.80
C ALA A 158 15.12 8.96 -11.73
N GLN A 159 14.38 8.71 -10.63
CA GLN A 159 13.48 7.55 -10.50
C GLN A 159 12.42 7.54 -11.61
N LEU A 160 11.73 8.67 -11.84
CA LEU A 160 10.73 8.82 -12.91
C LEU A 160 11.33 8.67 -14.30
N SER A 161 12.55 9.17 -14.52
CA SER A 161 13.25 9.07 -15.80
C SER A 161 13.64 7.63 -16.14
N LEU A 162 14.17 6.89 -15.15
CA LEU A 162 14.44 5.45 -15.29
C LEU A 162 13.15 4.66 -15.53
N ARG A 163 12.06 4.98 -14.82
CA ARG A 163 10.75 4.34 -14.99
C ARG A 163 10.18 4.56 -16.40
N LYS A 164 10.34 5.74 -16.99
CA LYS A 164 10.00 6.02 -18.40
C LYS A 164 10.81 5.15 -19.36
N GLN A 165 12.13 5.01 -19.15
CA GLN A 165 12.98 4.15 -19.97
C GLN A 165 12.58 2.67 -19.87
N GLU A 166 12.32 2.16 -18.67
CA GLU A 166 11.82 0.79 -18.44
C GLU A 166 10.48 0.54 -19.16
N VAL A 167 9.56 1.50 -19.14
CA VAL A 167 8.28 1.41 -19.86
C VAL A 167 8.50 1.30 -21.37
N LEU A 168 9.37 2.13 -21.95
CA LEU A 168 9.66 2.09 -23.39
C LEU A 168 10.36 0.77 -23.79
N GLN A 169 11.28 0.26 -22.96
CA GLN A 169 11.91 -1.05 -23.16
C GLN A 169 10.90 -2.20 -23.09
N LYS A 170 10.01 -2.19 -22.09
CA LYS A 170 8.94 -3.20 -21.95
C LYS A 170 8.00 -3.15 -23.14
N LEU A 171 7.57 -1.96 -23.60
CA LEU A 171 6.68 -1.81 -24.75
C LEU A 171 7.33 -2.19 -26.08
N SER A 172 8.62 -1.90 -26.28
CA SER A 172 9.33 -2.31 -27.50
C SER A 172 9.46 -3.84 -27.63
N SER A 173 9.54 -4.58 -26.52
CA SER A 173 9.47 -6.06 -26.52
C SER A 173 8.13 -6.62 -27.02
N PHE A 174 7.07 -5.82 -27.03
CA PHE A 174 5.77 -6.15 -27.64
C PHE A 174 5.61 -5.54 -29.05
N ASN A 175 6.71 -5.15 -29.70
CA ASN A 175 6.77 -4.49 -31.00
C ASN A 175 6.06 -3.13 -31.09
N LEU A 176 5.74 -2.50 -29.95
CA LEU A 176 5.16 -1.15 -29.93
C LEU A 176 6.27 -0.10 -30.04
N LYS A 177 6.24 0.67 -31.13
CA LYS A 177 7.12 1.82 -31.34
C LYS A 177 6.68 2.98 -30.44
N GLU A 178 7.63 3.73 -29.89
CA GLU A 178 7.36 4.86 -28.99
C GLU A 178 6.33 5.85 -29.57
N ALA A 179 6.44 6.19 -30.86
CA ALA A 179 5.51 7.09 -31.54
C ALA A 179 4.03 6.62 -31.53
N SER A 180 3.78 5.32 -31.36
CA SER A 180 2.42 4.76 -31.20
C SER A 180 1.89 4.85 -29.77
N VAL A 181 2.77 5.07 -28.78
CA VAL A 181 2.43 5.15 -27.35
C VAL A 181 2.35 6.60 -26.88
N GLN A 182 3.21 7.48 -27.40
CA GLN A 182 3.30 8.91 -27.05
C GLN A 182 1.94 9.63 -26.95
N PRO A 183 0.96 9.46 -27.87
CA PRO A 183 -0.35 10.11 -27.75
C PRO A 183 -1.13 9.69 -26.49
N LEU A 184 -1.02 8.43 -26.07
CA LEU A 184 -1.64 7.94 -24.83
C LEU A 184 -0.92 8.51 -23.60
N LEU A 185 0.42 8.53 -23.60
CA LEU A 185 1.20 9.06 -22.48
C LEU A 185 0.91 10.55 -22.25
N GLN A 186 0.80 11.33 -23.33
CA GLN A 186 0.46 12.75 -23.29
C GLN A 186 -0.96 12.99 -22.76
N ALA A 187 -1.94 12.23 -23.25
CA ALA A 187 -3.33 12.31 -22.80
C ALA A 187 -3.53 11.81 -21.35
N PHE A 188 -2.69 10.89 -20.87
CA PHE A 188 -2.76 10.40 -19.50
C PHE A 188 -2.18 11.42 -18.51
N GLY A 189 -1.12 12.13 -18.89
CA GLY A 189 -0.56 13.26 -18.13
C GLY A 189 0.71 12.92 -17.36
N SER A 190 1.33 13.94 -16.76
CA SER A 190 2.63 13.82 -16.08
C SER A 190 2.60 12.87 -14.87
N GLY A 191 1.57 12.96 -14.04
CA GLY A 191 1.41 12.15 -12.82
C GLY A 191 1.29 10.64 -13.05
N TYR A 192 0.96 10.20 -14.26
CA TYR A 192 0.81 8.79 -14.64
C TYR A 192 2.08 7.98 -14.32
N PHE A 193 3.26 8.56 -14.54
CA PHE A 193 4.54 7.91 -14.22
C PHE A 193 4.86 7.88 -12.72
N SER A 194 4.33 8.78 -11.90
CA SER A 194 4.45 8.72 -10.45
C SER A 194 3.51 7.68 -9.85
N ARG A 195 2.27 7.61 -10.37
CA ARG A 195 1.18 6.79 -9.83
C ARG A 195 1.31 5.28 -10.13
N PHE A 196 1.92 4.91 -11.25
CA PHE A 196 1.96 3.51 -11.72
C PHE A 196 3.39 2.99 -11.92
N GLU A 197 3.58 1.69 -11.71
CA GLU A 197 4.87 1.01 -11.92
C GLU A 197 5.07 0.60 -13.39
N SER A 198 6.30 0.31 -13.81
CA SER A 198 6.62 0.09 -15.23
C SER A 198 5.91 -1.14 -15.85
N ASP A 199 5.51 -2.15 -15.06
CA ASP A 199 4.68 -3.30 -15.48
C ASP A 199 3.16 -3.05 -15.45
N GLU A 200 2.73 -1.96 -14.81
CA GLU A 200 1.34 -1.49 -14.85
C GLU A 200 1.17 -0.61 -16.08
N ILE A 201 2.03 0.39 -16.24
CA ILE A 201 2.04 1.30 -17.40
C ILE A 201 2.18 0.53 -18.71
N ALA A 202 3.07 -0.46 -18.78
CA ALA A 202 3.24 -1.27 -19.99
C ALA A 202 2.01 -2.15 -20.31
N TRP A 203 1.25 -2.57 -19.29
CA TRP A 203 0.02 -3.34 -19.47
C TRP A 203 -1.16 -2.46 -19.88
N GLN A 204 -1.38 -1.36 -19.14
CA GLN A 204 -2.39 -0.34 -19.41
C GLN A 204 -2.23 0.22 -20.84
N SER A 205 -1.02 0.63 -21.22
CA SER A 205 -0.75 1.19 -22.56
C SER A 205 -1.07 0.20 -23.68
N ARG A 206 -0.68 -1.08 -23.55
CA ARG A 206 -0.99 -2.14 -24.53
C ARG A 206 -2.50 -2.37 -24.73
N LEU A 207 -3.29 -2.16 -23.68
CA LEU A 207 -4.75 -2.33 -23.71
C LEU A 207 -5.48 -1.08 -24.24
N LEU A 208 -4.95 0.10 -23.97
CA LEU A 208 -5.69 1.36 -24.10
C LEU A 208 -5.27 2.24 -25.29
N ILE A 209 -4.14 1.97 -25.97
CA ILE A 209 -3.75 2.62 -27.25
C ILE A 209 -4.92 2.71 -28.27
N PRO A 210 -5.65 1.61 -28.60
CA PRO A 210 -6.76 1.68 -29.55
C PRO A 210 -8.06 2.24 -28.96
N HIS A 211 -8.07 2.63 -27.69
CA HIS A 211 -9.28 2.89 -26.90
C HIS A 211 -9.22 4.21 -26.10
N LEU A 212 -8.33 5.14 -26.47
CA LEU A 212 -8.08 6.37 -25.73
C LEU A 212 -9.36 7.16 -25.39
N ARG A 213 -10.32 7.23 -26.31
CA ARG A 213 -11.64 7.88 -26.10
C ARG A 213 -12.79 6.86 -26.04
N ALA A 214 -12.65 5.81 -25.24
CA ALA A 214 -13.67 4.78 -25.08
C ALA A 214 -15.02 5.36 -24.63
N GLU A 215 -16.11 5.02 -25.32
CA GLU A 215 -17.47 5.46 -24.93
C GLU A 215 -18.07 4.61 -23.80
N LYS A 216 -17.58 3.37 -23.65
CA LYS A 216 -17.96 2.43 -22.60
C LYS A 216 -16.76 2.18 -21.68
N PRO A 217 -16.97 1.80 -20.41
CA PRO A 217 -15.91 1.31 -19.55
C PRO A 217 -15.12 0.16 -20.17
N ILE A 218 -13.85 0.06 -19.79
CA ILE A 218 -12.93 -1.03 -20.13
C ILE A 218 -12.35 -1.55 -18.82
N VAL A 219 -13.02 -2.53 -18.24
CA VAL A 219 -12.47 -3.34 -17.15
C VAL A 219 -11.59 -4.44 -17.72
N ARG A 220 -10.40 -4.65 -17.15
CA ARG A 220 -9.51 -5.79 -17.44
C ARG A 220 -8.93 -6.38 -16.16
N ALA A 221 -8.99 -7.70 -16.02
CA ALA A 221 -8.52 -8.42 -14.84
C ALA A 221 -7.37 -9.38 -15.19
N ARG A 222 -6.33 -9.43 -14.35
CA ARG A 222 -5.22 -10.40 -14.43
C ARG A 222 -4.85 -10.92 -13.05
N LEU A 223 -4.16 -12.06 -12.97
CA LEU A 223 -3.43 -12.42 -11.77
C LEU A 223 -2.35 -11.36 -11.50
N SER A 224 -2.15 -11.00 -10.23
CA SER A 224 -1.18 -9.98 -9.83
C SER A 224 0.24 -10.39 -10.25
N PRO A 225 0.99 -9.55 -11.00
CA PRO A 225 2.36 -9.88 -11.39
C PRO A 225 3.32 -9.95 -10.19
N LYS A 226 2.90 -9.47 -9.01
CA LYS A 226 3.69 -9.53 -7.77
C LYS A 226 3.45 -10.82 -6.96
N GLY A 227 2.40 -11.60 -7.23
CA GLY A 227 2.06 -12.82 -6.47
C GLY A 227 0.55 -12.98 -6.26
N ASP A 228 0.15 -13.20 -5.01
CA ASP A 228 -1.25 -13.38 -4.62
C ASP A 228 -2.17 -12.23 -5.08
N GLY A 229 -3.41 -12.59 -5.42
CA GLY A 229 -4.48 -11.64 -5.73
C GLY A 229 -4.73 -11.41 -7.22
N ILE A 230 -5.85 -10.73 -7.49
CA ILE A 230 -6.26 -10.31 -8.82
C ILE A 230 -6.02 -8.80 -8.93
N GLN A 231 -5.33 -8.39 -9.99
CA GLN A 231 -5.19 -7.00 -10.38
C GLN A 231 -6.28 -6.64 -11.40
N VAL A 232 -7.06 -5.60 -11.11
CA VAL A 232 -8.18 -5.14 -11.95
C VAL A 232 -7.96 -3.68 -12.34
N MET A 233 -7.78 -3.46 -13.64
CA MET A 233 -7.75 -2.13 -14.25
C MET A 233 -9.16 -1.75 -14.68
N ILE A 234 -9.59 -0.53 -14.37
CA ILE A 234 -10.82 0.09 -14.86
C ILE A 234 -10.43 1.35 -15.63
N TYR A 235 -10.88 1.48 -16.88
CA TYR A 235 -10.74 2.71 -17.66
C TYR A 235 -12.10 3.19 -18.15
N SER A 236 -12.51 4.40 -17.79
CA SER A 236 -13.80 4.97 -18.19
C SER A 236 -13.77 6.50 -18.11
N ARG A 237 -14.75 7.19 -18.69
CA ARG A 237 -14.94 8.63 -18.41
C ARG A 237 -15.11 8.83 -16.90
N ASP A 238 -14.52 9.88 -16.35
CA ASP A 238 -14.50 10.10 -14.91
C ASP A 238 -15.91 10.43 -14.37
N GLN A 239 -16.26 9.85 -13.22
CA GLN A 239 -17.55 9.99 -12.54
C GLN A 239 -17.34 9.79 -11.03
N LYS A 240 -17.94 10.65 -10.20
CA LYS A 240 -17.74 10.64 -8.73
C LYS A 240 -18.07 9.30 -8.04
N GLU A 241 -18.94 8.49 -8.64
CA GLU A 241 -19.44 7.25 -8.04
C GLU A 241 -18.57 6.01 -8.31
N ILE A 242 -17.57 6.07 -9.23
CA ILE A 242 -16.81 4.90 -9.70
C ILE A 242 -16.24 4.09 -8.53
N PHE A 243 -15.55 4.76 -7.59
CA PHE A 243 -14.94 4.10 -6.44
C PHE A 243 -15.96 3.37 -5.56
N ALA A 244 -17.09 4.02 -5.25
CA ALA A 244 -18.13 3.45 -4.40
C ALA A 244 -18.83 2.25 -5.07
N ARG A 245 -19.06 2.32 -6.40
CA ARG A 245 -19.59 1.20 -7.19
C ARG A 245 -18.65 0.00 -7.17
N ILE A 246 -17.34 0.22 -7.37
CA ILE A 246 -16.33 -0.85 -7.34
C ILE A 246 -16.22 -1.47 -5.92
N CYS A 247 -16.31 -0.66 -4.87
CA CYS A 247 -16.33 -1.16 -3.49
C CYS A 247 -17.55 -2.06 -3.22
N HIS A 248 -18.75 -1.64 -3.65
CA HIS A 248 -19.96 -2.46 -3.53
C HIS A 248 -19.86 -3.75 -4.36
N PHE A 249 -19.26 -3.70 -5.56
CA PHE A 249 -19.08 -4.88 -6.40
C PHE A 249 -18.27 -5.98 -5.70
N PHE A 250 -17.07 -5.66 -5.21
CA PHE A 250 -16.21 -6.65 -4.58
C PHE A 250 -16.75 -7.13 -3.23
N ASP A 251 -17.40 -6.26 -2.44
CA ASP A 251 -18.13 -6.63 -1.22
C ASP A 251 -19.26 -7.64 -1.53
N SER A 252 -20.00 -7.44 -2.63
CA SER A 252 -21.04 -8.39 -3.09
C SER A 252 -20.48 -9.77 -3.51
N MET A 253 -19.27 -9.79 -4.07
CA MET A 253 -18.55 -11.02 -4.41
C MET A 253 -17.80 -11.64 -3.22
N GLN A 254 -17.76 -10.97 -2.07
CA GLN A 254 -16.94 -11.33 -0.89
C GLN A 254 -15.42 -11.30 -1.18
N TYR A 255 -14.94 -10.38 -2.03
CA TYR A 255 -13.52 -10.16 -2.29
C TYR A 255 -12.99 -8.96 -1.50
N ASN A 256 -11.84 -9.14 -0.86
CA ASN A 256 -11.20 -8.10 -0.07
C ASN A 256 -10.34 -7.22 -0.98
N ILE A 257 -10.75 -5.97 -1.22
CA ILE A 257 -9.84 -4.94 -1.75
C ILE A 257 -8.70 -4.77 -0.74
N VAL A 258 -7.44 -4.78 -1.19
CA VAL A 258 -6.25 -4.51 -0.35
C VAL A 258 -5.45 -3.29 -0.83
N GLN A 259 -5.61 -2.91 -2.09
CA GLN A 259 -5.14 -1.63 -2.62
C GLN A 259 -6.09 -1.13 -3.71
N ALA A 260 -6.30 0.18 -3.76
CA ALA A 260 -6.86 0.87 -4.91
C ALA A 260 -6.00 2.10 -5.23
N LYS A 261 -5.47 2.18 -6.46
CA LYS A 261 -4.93 3.41 -7.01
C LYS A 261 -6.00 4.05 -7.88
N ILE A 262 -6.37 5.27 -7.56
CA ILE A 262 -7.34 6.06 -8.31
C ILE A 262 -6.56 7.13 -9.08
N TYR A 263 -6.92 7.37 -10.34
CA TYR A 263 -6.18 8.32 -11.19
C TYR A 263 -7.03 8.91 -12.32
N THR A 264 -7.42 10.18 -12.18
CA THR A 264 -7.99 10.95 -13.28
C THR A 264 -6.88 11.38 -14.24
N THR A 265 -6.97 10.92 -15.49
CA THR A 265 -6.08 11.31 -16.58
C THR A 265 -6.32 12.75 -17.03
N ALA A 266 -5.30 13.38 -17.62
CA ALA A 266 -5.34 14.76 -18.11
C ALA A 266 -6.39 15.06 -19.22
N HIS A 267 -7.18 14.08 -19.65
CA HIS A 267 -8.27 14.23 -20.61
C HIS A 267 -9.64 13.74 -20.09
N GLY A 268 -9.80 13.61 -18.77
CA GLY A 268 -11.12 13.38 -18.12
C GLY A 268 -11.58 11.92 -18.07
N TYR A 269 -10.65 10.96 -18.08
CA TYR A 269 -10.92 9.53 -17.88
C TYR A 269 -10.30 9.05 -16.57
N ALA A 270 -11.07 8.34 -15.76
CA ALA A 270 -10.55 7.57 -14.62
C ALA A 270 -9.79 6.34 -15.15
N LEU A 271 -8.60 6.11 -14.60
CA LEU A 271 -7.75 4.94 -14.84
C LEU A 271 -7.41 4.31 -13.49
N ASP A 272 -8.32 3.51 -12.98
CA ASP A 272 -8.20 2.95 -11.64
C ASP A 272 -7.61 1.54 -11.68
N ASN A 273 -6.96 1.16 -10.59
CA ASN A 273 -6.19 -0.08 -10.50
C ASN A 273 -6.30 -0.65 -9.09
N PHE A 274 -7.06 -1.75 -8.97
CA PHE A 274 -7.35 -2.42 -7.71
C PHE A 274 -6.55 -3.72 -7.60
N ILE A 275 -6.08 -4.03 -6.40
CA ILE A 275 -5.64 -5.37 -6.02
C ILE A 275 -6.69 -5.94 -5.06
N VAL A 276 -7.26 -7.08 -5.41
CA VAL A 276 -8.25 -7.80 -4.59
C VAL A 276 -7.76 -9.21 -4.24
N LEU A 277 -8.03 -9.65 -3.02
CA LEU A 277 -7.73 -11.00 -2.52
C LEU A 277 -9.02 -11.80 -2.30
N GLU A 278 -8.98 -13.08 -2.66
CA GLU A 278 -10.02 -14.05 -2.30
C GLU A 278 -9.85 -14.45 -0.82
N PRO A 279 -10.91 -14.52 0.02
CA PRO A 279 -10.75 -14.82 1.45
C PRO A 279 -10.32 -16.26 1.76
N ASP A 280 -10.67 -17.21 0.89
CA ASP A 280 -10.48 -18.65 1.09
C ASP A 280 -10.29 -19.32 -0.28
N THR A 281 -9.25 -20.12 -0.47
CA THR A 281 -8.89 -20.64 -1.80
C THR A 281 -9.86 -21.71 -2.31
N ARG A 282 -10.91 -21.31 -3.03
CA ARG A 282 -11.76 -22.24 -3.77
C ARG A 282 -11.05 -22.69 -5.04
N GLN A 283 -11.33 -23.91 -5.51
CA GLN A 283 -10.79 -24.43 -6.79
C GLN A 283 -11.55 -23.83 -7.99
N ILE A 284 -11.49 -22.51 -8.13
CA ILE A 284 -12.14 -21.77 -9.22
C ILE A 284 -11.21 -21.71 -10.43
N SER A 285 -11.75 -21.91 -11.63
CA SER A 285 -11.03 -21.62 -12.87
C SER A 285 -10.86 -20.09 -13.00
N TYR A 286 -9.64 -19.59 -12.76
CA TYR A 286 -9.32 -18.16 -12.85
C TYR A 286 -9.82 -17.53 -14.17
N ASN A 287 -9.76 -18.24 -15.30
CA ASN A 287 -10.25 -17.74 -16.59
C ASN A 287 -11.78 -17.46 -16.62
N GLY A 288 -12.56 -18.12 -15.77
CA GLY A 288 -13.99 -17.80 -15.58
C GLY A 288 -14.18 -16.63 -14.62
N LEU A 289 -13.45 -16.63 -13.50
CA LEU A 289 -13.49 -15.58 -12.48
C LEU A 289 -13.08 -14.20 -13.03
N LEU A 290 -11.96 -14.13 -13.75
CA LEU A 290 -11.46 -12.89 -14.35
C LEU A 290 -12.49 -12.30 -15.34
N LYS A 291 -13.10 -13.14 -16.18
CA LYS A 291 -14.17 -12.71 -17.09
C LYS A 291 -15.43 -12.25 -16.36
N HIS A 292 -15.80 -12.91 -15.26
CA HIS A 292 -16.95 -12.50 -14.45
C HIS A 292 -16.73 -11.13 -13.78
N ILE A 293 -15.53 -10.88 -13.26
CA ILE A 293 -15.11 -9.57 -12.73
C ILE A 293 -15.14 -8.51 -13.85
N GLU A 294 -14.58 -8.82 -15.02
CA GLU A 294 -14.61 -7.91 -16.18
C GLU A 294 -16.04 -7.58 -16.61
N GLN A 295 -16.92 -8.57 -16.73
CA GLN A 295 -18.31 -8.35 -17.16
C GLN A 295 -19.11 -7.59 -16.10
N GLY A 296 -19.14 -8.06 -14.86
CA GLY A 296 -19.95 -7.47 -13.79
C GLY A 296 -19.60 -6.02 -13.47
N LEU A 297 -18.31 -5.66 -13.48
CA LEU A 297 -17.91 -4.25 -13.31
C LEU A 297 -18.27 -3.38 -14.52
N ASN A 298 -18.13 -3.89 -15.76
CA ASN A 298 -18.57 -3.12 -16.93
C ASN A 298 -20.09 -2.86 -16.88
N ASP A 299 -20.89 -3.87 -16.49
CA ASP A 299 -22.34 -3.74 -16.38
C ASP A 299 -22.74 -2.76 -15.25
N GLN A 300 -22.09 -2.82 -14.08
CA GLN A 300 -22.39 -1.91 -12.96
C GLN A 300 -21.93 -0.45 -13.21
N LEU A 301 -20.85 -0.25 -13.98
CA LEU A 301 -20.37 1.07 -14.40
C LEU A 301 -21.13 1.64 -15.61
N LEU A 302 -21.88 0.80 -16.35
CA LEU A 302 -22.84 1.22 -17.37
C LEU A 302 -24.26 1.41 -16.80
N SER A 303 -24.54 0.92 -15.59
CA SER A 303 -25.87 0.99 -14.98
C SER A 303 -26.23 2.40 -14.50
N ALA A 304 -27.20 3.03 -15.16
CA ALA A 304 -27.79 4.31 -14.76
C ALA A 304 -28.72 4.22 -13.52
N GLN A 305 -28.73 3.11 -12.80
CA GLN A 305 -29.39 2.99 -11.50
C GLN A 305 -28.67 3.83 -10.45
N ALA A 306 -29.38 4.27 -9.41
CA ALA A 306 -28.79 4.96 -8.26
C ALA A 306 -27.77 4.07 -7.51
N MET A 307 -26.89 4.70 -6.72
CA MET A 307 -25.94 3.99 -5.86
C MET A 307 -26.64 2.96 -4.95
N PRO A 308 -26.22 1.67 -4.98
CA PRO A 308 -26.72 0.68 -4.04
C PRO A 308 -26.26 0.96 -2.60
N ASP A 309 -27.10 0.62 -1.63
CA ASP A 309 -26.74 0.63 -0.20
C ASP A 309 -25.56 -0.34 0.09
N PRO A 310 -24.67 -0.04 1.06
CA PRO A 310 -23.65 -0.97 1.53
C PRO A 310 -24.24 -2.25 2.14
N ILE A 311 -23.61 -3.40 1.89
CA ILE A 311 -24.18 -4.70 2.26
C ILE A 311 -24.08 -4.94 3.77
N ARG A 312 -25.22 -4.88 4.46
CA ARG A 312 -25.31 -5.02 5.92
C ARG A 312 -25.21 -6.48 6.37
N GLY A 313 -23.99 -6.96 6.57
CA GLY A 313 -23.70 -8.32 7.02
C GLY A 313 -23.83 -8.55 8.55
N ARG A 314 -23.74 -9.82 8.96
CA ARG A 314 -23.81 -10.22 10.37
C ARG A 314 -22.47 -9.96 11.09
N VAL A 315 -22.38 -8.82 11.78
CA VAL A 315 -21.26 -8.48 12.69
C VAL A 315 -20.89 -9.64 13.61
N SER A 316 -19.59 -9.96 13.69
CA SER A 316 -19.07 -11.14 14.41
C SER A 316 -19.36 -11.08 15.92
N ARG A 317 -19.45 -12.24 16.58
CA ARG A 317 -19.66 -12.29 18.05
C ARG A 317 -18.53 -11.60 18.81
N GLN A 318 -17.29 -11.64 18.30
CA GLN A 318 -16.14 -11.01 18.94
C GLN A 318 -16.25 -9.48 18.89
N VAL A 319 -16.56 -8.89 17.71
CA VAL A 319 -16.82 -7.44 17.58
C VAL A 319 -17.94 -6.98 18.52
N LYS A 320 -19.01 -7.77 18.66
CA LYS A 320 -20.13 -7.45 19.57
C LYS A 320 -19.78 -7.46 21.07
N HIS A 321 -18.68 -8.11 21.47
CA HIS A 321 -18.25 -8.20 22.87
C HIS A 321 -16.97 -7.40 23.17
N MET A 322 -16.20 -7.03 22.15
CA MET A 322 -15.02 -6.15 22.25
C MET A 322 -15.00 -5.15 21.10
N PRO A 323 -15.90 -4.15 21.10
CA PRO A 323 -15.94 -3.12 20.07
C PRO A 323 -14.73 -2.18 20.22
N ILE A 324 -13.92 -2.09 19.17
CA ILE A 324 -12.94 -1.02 18.99
C ILE A 324 -13.74 0.25 18.62
N PRO A 325 -13.60 1.39 19.33
CA PRO A 325 -14.21 2.63 18.88
C PRO A 325 -13.53 3.08 17.58
N THR A 326 -14.30 3.56 16.60
CA THR A 326 -13.73 4.05 15.34
C THR A 326 -12.83 5.25 15.61
N GLN A 327 -11.56 5.17 15.18
CA GLN A 327 -10.57 6.23 15.32
C GLN A 327 -10.18 6.73 13.93
N VAL A 328 -10.25 8.04 13.76
CA VAL A 328 -10.00 8.74 12.50
C VAL A 328 -8.86 9.73 12.72
N ASN A 329 -7.80 9.64 11.91
CA ASN A 329 -6.63 10.50 12.01
C ASN A 329 -6.31 11.09 10.63
N LEU A 330 -6.49 12.39 10.46
CA LEU A 330 -6.03 13.11 9.27
C LEU A 330 -4.69 13.79 9.53
N ARG A 331 -3.78 13.73 8.56
CA ARG A 331 -2.45 14.35 8.59
C ARG A 331 -2.12 14.90 7.21
N PRO A 332 -1.58 16.13 7.07
CA PRO A 332 -1.08 16.60 5.78
C PRO A 332 0.07 15.70 5.31
N VAL A 333 0.15 15.43 4.00
CA VAL A 333 1.33 14.78 3.40
C VAL A 333 2.44 15.82 3.26
N ASP A 334 2.12 16.92 2.57
CA ASP A 334 2.96 18.12 2.51
C ASP A 334 2.40 19.21 3.43
N ALA A 335 3.23 19.72 4.34
CA ALA A 335 2.84 20.83 5.21
C ALA A 335 2.68 22.16 4.45
N HIS A 336 3.38 22.30 3.32
CA HIS A 336 3.43 23.51 2.49
C HIS A 336 3.39 23.14 0.99
N PRO A 337 2.24 22.70 0.44
CA PRO A 337 2.10 22.50 -1.00
C PRO A 337 2.37 23.80 -1.76
N ALA A 338 3.02 23.73 -2.92
CA ALA A 338 3.31 24.91 -3.70
C ALA A 338 2.02 25.56 -4.25
N PRO A 339 1.97 26.89 -4.51
CA PRO A 339 0.78 27.55 -5.04
C PRO A 339 0.28 26.89 -6.33
N GLY A 340 -0.91 26.29 -6.28
CA GLY A 340 -1.52 25.56 -7.40
C GLY A 340 -1.30 24.03 -7.40
N GLN A 341 -0.61 23.46 -6.41
CA GLN A 341 -0.62 22.01 -6.16
C GLN A 341 -1.82 21.58 -5.32
N VAL A 342 -2.24 20.32 -5.50
CA VAL A 342 -3.27 19.67 -4.68
C VAL A 342 -2.75 19.44 -3.27
N ALA A 343 -3.49 19.89 -2.26
CA ALA A 343 -3.13 19.69 -0.86
C ALA A 343 -3.57 18.31 -0.36
N PHE A 344 -2.73 17.29 -0.61
CA PHE A 344 -3.01 15.92 -0.19
C PHE A 344 -2.94 15.71 1.33
N GLN A 345 -3.91 14.96 1.85
CA GLN A 345 -3.93 14.51 3.25
C GLN A 345 -3.97 12.98 3.31
N GLN A 346 -3.23 12.42 4.27
CA GLN A 346 -3.31 11.02 4.68
C GLN A 346 -4.40 10.90 5.75
N LEU A 347 -5.44 10.14 5.44
CA LEU A 347 -6.51 9.75 6.35
C LEU A 347 -6.28 8.29 6.77
N ASP A 348 -6.05 8.03 8.05
CA ASP A 348 -6.01 6.68 8.62
C ASP A 348 -7.27 6.41 9.46
N VAL A 349 -7.98 5.34 9.15
CA VAL A 349 -9.20 4.89 9.84
C VAL A 349 -8.95 3.53 10.51
N ILE A 350 -9.20 3.45 11.81
CA ILE A 350 -9.11 2.22 12.60
C ILE A 350 -10.51 1.91 13.14
N ALA A 351 -11.09 0.78 12.73
CA ALA A 351 -12.45 0.40 13.10
C ALA A 351 -12.58 -1.13 13.28
N ASN A 352 -13.77 -1.59 13.67
CA ASN A 352 -14.10 -3.02 13.63
C ASN A 352 -14.44 -3.42 12.19
N ASP A 353 -13.89 -4.55 11.74
CA ASP A 353 -14.21 -5.11 10.43
C ASP A 353 -15.68 -5.59 10.37
N ARG A 354 -16.32 -5.33 9.23
CA ARG A 354 -17.68 -5.78 8.89
C ARG A 354 -17.92 -5.69 7.37
N PRO A 355 -18.78 -6.55 6.81
CA PRO A 355 -19.25 -6.40 5.43
C PRO A 355 -19.84 -5.00 5.19
N GLY A 356 -19.63 -4.48 3.98
CA GLY A 356 -20.04 -3.13 3.58
C GLY A 356 -19.21 -1.98 4.15
N LEU A 357 -18.23 -2.19 5.04
CA LEU A 357 -17.51 -1.08 5.70
C LEU A 357 -16.81 -0.13 4.70
N LEU A 358 -16.05 -0.68 3.77
CA LEU A 358 -15.34 0.11 2.76
C LEU A 358 -16.30 0.81 1.78
N ALA A 359 -17.42 0.16 1.41
CA ALA A 359 -18.47 0.79 0.61
C ALA A 359 -19.18 1.93 1.38
N SER A 360 -19.36 1.79 2.70
CA SER A 360 -19.87 2.87 3.56
C SER A 360 -18.89 4.06 3.62
N MET A 361 -17.58 3.80 3.83
CA MET A 361 -16.57 4.86 3.79
C MET A 361 -16.53 5.57 2.43
N ALA A 362 -16.63 4.82 1.32
CA ALA A 362 -16.71 5.37 -0.03
C ALA A 362 -17.91 6.30 -0.23
N LEU A 363 -19.09 5.96 0.32
CA LEU A 363 -20.27 6.84 0.29
C LEU A 363 -20.09 8.08 1.18
N VAL A 364 -19.43 7.96 2.34
CA VAL A 364 -19.11 9.11 3.19
C VAL A 364 -18.17 10.08 2.45
N PHE A 365 -17.12 9.57 1.78
CA PHE A 365 -16.23 10.40 0.95
C PHE A 365 -16.98 11.11 -0.19
N LEU A 366 -17.85 10.38 -0.91
CA LEU A 366 -18.69 10.92 -1.98
C LEU A 366 -19.61 12.06 -1.48
N ASN A 367 -20.29 11.84 -0.36
CA ASN A 367 -21.24 12.79 0.22
C ASN A 367 -20.57 14.07 0.76
N HIS A 368 -19.32 13.97 1.25
CA HIS A 368 -18.55 15.13 1.73
C HIS A 368 -17.69 15.81 0.66
N GLY A 369 -17.74 15.37 -0.61
CA GLY A 369 -16.94 15.98 -1.68
C GLY A 369 -15.44 15.77 -1.52
N ILE A 370 -15.06 14.57 -1.07
CA ILE A 370 -13.66 14.13 -0.90
C ILE A 370 -13.24 13.36 -2.15
N GLU A 371 -12.16 13.83 -2.79
CA GLU A 371 -11.51 13.13 -3.90
C GLU A 371 -10.50 12.12 -3.33
N LEU A 372 -10.59 10.87 -3.78
CA LEU A 372 -9.72 9.78 -3.36
C LEU A 372 -8.66 9.50 -4.42
N HIS A 373 -7.40 9.38 -4.00
CA HIS A 373 -6.25 9.13 -4.88
C HIS A 373 -5.60 7.77 -4.61
N ASN A 374 -5.60 7.32 -3.36
CA ASN A 374 -5.07 6.02 -2.94
C ASN A 374 -5.92 5.43 -1.83
N ALA A 375 -6.12 4.11 -1.83
CA ALA A 375 -6.55 3.36 -0.66
C ALA A 375 -5.62 2.16 -0.44
N LYS A 376 -5.26 1.93 0.82
CA LYS A 376 -4.58 0.74 1.33
C LYS A 376 -5.47 0.17 2.44
N ILE A 377 -5.94 -1.05 2.26
CA ILE A 377 -6.94 -1.67 3.13
C ILE A 377 -6.27 -2.83 3.87
N ASN A 378 -6.37 -2.86 5.20
CA ASN A 378 -5.54 -3.72 6.04
C ASN A 378 -6.32 -4.35 7.20
N THR A 379 -7.10 -5.37 6.88
CA THR A 379 -7.78 -6.19 7.89
C THR A 379 -6.78 -7.05 8.70
N LEU A 380 -6.88 -6.95 10.01
CA LEU A 380 -6.10 -7.67 11.03
C LEU A 380 -7.06 -8.38 11.99
N GLY A 381 -7.59 -9.54 11.55
CA GLY A 381 -8.61 -10.27 12.29
C GLY A 381 -9.97 -9.58 12.21
N ASN A 382 -10.45 -8.99 13.32
CA ASN A 382 -11.70 -8.21 13.34
C ASN A 382 -11.46 -6.68 13.36
N ARG A 383 -10.24 -6.21 13.07
CA ARG A 383 -9.84 -4.80 13.08
C ARG A 383 -9.41 -4.39 11.68
N VAL A 384 -9.90 -3.27 11.15
CA VAL A 384 -9.29 -2.63 9.98
C VAL A 384 -8.31 -1.55 10.41
N GLU A 385 -7.28 -1.32 9.61
CA GLU A 385 -6.38 -0.16 9.70
C GLU A 385 -6.15 0.42 8.31
N ASP A 386 -7.20 1.04 7.79
CA ASP A 386 -7.27 1.48 6.41
C ASP A 386 -6.68 2.88 6.26
N SER A 387 -5.97 3.10 5.15
CA SER A 387 -5.14 4.26 4.90
C SER A 387 -5.47 4.83 3.52
N PHE A 388 -5.95 6.07 3.50
CA PHE A 388 -6.47 6.76 2.32
C PHE A 388 -5.66 8.03 2.04
N LEU A 389 -5.33 8.27 0.77
CA LEU A 389 -4.76 9.53 0.29
C LEU A 389 -5.88 10.34 -0.36
N ILE A 390 -6.22 11.49 0.21
CA ILE A 390 -7.40 12.28 -0.14
C ILE A 390 -7.09 13.76 -0.37
N SER A 391 -8.00 14.46 -1.06
CA SER A 391 -8.08 15.92 -1.16
C SER A 391 -9.54 16.37 -1.12
N ALA A 392 -9.80 17.68 -0.95
CA ALA A 392 -11.13 18.21 -1.26
C ALA A 392 -11.33 18.28 -2.78
N CYS A 393 -12.59 18.41 -3.22
CA CYS A 393 -12.92 18.55 -4.63
C CYS A 393 -12.16 19.69 -5.33
N HIS A 394 -11.78 19.47 -6.60
CA HIS A 394 -11.00 20.41 -7.42
C HIS A 394 -9.61 20.77 -6.83
N GLY A 395 -9.03 19.86 -6.04
CA GLY A 395 -7.67 20.00 -5.51
C GLY A 395 -7.50 20.98 -4.34
N GLN A 396 -8.60 21.47 -3.76
CA GLN A 396 -8.55 22.37 -2.60
C GLN A 396 -8.07 21.66 -1.33
N THR A 397 -7.63 22.43 -0.34
CA THR A 397 -7.44 21.95 1.04
C THR A 397 -8.77 21.54 1.64
N ILE A 398 -8.84 20.36 2.27
CA ILE A 398 -9.92 20.03 3.20
C ILE A 398 -9.81 21.00 4.38
N ASP A 399 -10.84 21.81 4.61
CA ASP A 399 -10.85 22.79 5.71
C ASP A 399 -11.22 22.14 7.06
N ASP A 400 -11.05 22.87 8.17
CA ASP A 400 -11.30 22.35 9.52
C ASP A 400 -12.77 21.90 9.73
N ALA A 401 -13.74 22.53 9.05
CA ALA A 401 -15.16 22.20 9.17
C ALA A 401 -15.51 20.95 8.35
N GLN A 402 -14.98 20.82 7.14
CA GLN A 402 -15.08 19.61 6.32
C GLN A 402 -14.35 18.43 7.00
N THR A 403 -13.18 18.69 7.60
CA THR A 403 -12.42 17.71 8.40
C THR A 403 -13.23 17.24 9.61
N ALA A 404 -13.86 18.15 10.37
CA ALA A 404 -14.71 17.79 11.51
C ALA A 404 -15.94 16.99 11.08
N ALA A 405 -16.65 17.41 10.03
CA ALA A 405 -17.82 16.72 9.51
C ALA A 405 -17.49 15.31 8.98
N LEU A 406 -16.40 15.17 8.21
CA LEU A 406 -15.89 13.88 7.73
C LEU A 406 -15.49 12.98 8.91
N THR A 407 -14.79 13.52 9.90
CA THR A 407 -14.37 12.79 11.10
C THR A 407 -15.57 12.26 11.89
N GLN A 408 -16.62 13.09 12.07
CA GLN A 408 -17.86 12.65 12.70
C GLN A 408 -18.56 11.55 11.88
N ALA A 409 -18.79 11.78 10.59
CA ALA A 409 -19.51 10.83 9.73
C ALA A 409 -18.81 9.46 9.61
N LEU A 410 -17.47 9.44 9.61
CA LEU A 410 -16.68 8.21 9.68
C LEU A 410 -16.73 7.54 11.07
N SER A 411 -16.82 8.32 12.15
CA SER A 411 -16.91 7.81 13.53
C SER A 411 -18.29 7.24 13.86
N GLU A 412 -19.33 7.64 13.13
CA GLU A 412 -20.70 7.12 13.23
C GLU A 412 -20.93 5.80 12.45
N LEU A 413 -19.91 5.30 11.73
CA LEU A 413 -19.95 4.01 11.02
C LEU A 413 -19.84 2.82 11.99
#